data_AF-A0A958FUX7-F1
#
_entry.id   AF-A0A958FUX7-F1
#
_cell.length_a   1.000
_cell.length_b   1.000
_cell.length_c   1.000
_cell.angle_alpha   90.00
_cell.angle_beta   90.00
_cell.angle_gamma   90.00
#
_symmetry.space_group_name_H-M   'P 1'
#
loop_
_entity.id
_entity.type
_entity.pdbx_description
1 polymer ?
#
loop_
_entity_poly.entity_id
_entity_poly.type
_entity_poly.pdbx_seq_one_letter_code
_entity_poly.pdbx_strand_id
1 'polypeptide(L)'
;MKSNEDAYASLLNENERLNAKIRQLESQNICFKTISDNSPDLVYVFSIPQKCVIYCSDRLLEILGYTFAEVQEMGERFFSNITHPDEYQ
;
A
#
# COMPACT_ATOMS: atom_id res chain seq x y z
N MET A 1 -37.77 -26.66 6.84
CA MET A 1 -37.58 -25.94 5.55
C MET A 1 -37.30 -24.45 5.75
N LYS A 2 -38.01 -23.70 6.62
CA LYS A 2 -37.70 -22.28 6.94
C LYS A 2 -36.23 -21.99 7.33
N SER A 3 -35.61 -22.85 8.13
CA SER A 3 -34.23 -22.66 8.60
C SER A 3 -33.15 -22.60 7.50
N ASN A 4 -33.39 -23.15 6.31
CA ASN A 4 -32.41 -23.11 5.21
C ASN A 4 -32.56 -21.83 4.36
N GLU A 5 -33.77 -21.29 4.31
CA GLU A 5 -34.10 -20.05 3.59
C GLU A 5 -33.56 -18.84 4.35
N ASP A 6 -33.70 -18.85 5.69
CA ASP A 6 -33.11 -17.84 6.57
C ASP A 6 -31.58 -17.85 6.52
N ALA A 7 -30.96 -19.04 6.44
CA ALA A 7 -29.52 -19.18 6.30
C ALA A 7 -29.00 -18.66 4.94
N TYR A 8 -29.71 -18.95 3.85
CA TYR A 8 -29.37 -18.45 2.51
C TYR A 8 -29.50 -16.92 2.43
N ALA A 9 -30.56 -16.36 3.02
CA ALA A 9 -30.75 -14.92 3.11
C ALA A 9 -29.64 -14.23 3.92
N SER A 10 -29.22 -14.84 5.03
CA SER A 10 -28.10 -14.33 5.83
C SER A 10 -26.77 -14.35 5.06
N LEU A 11 -26.51 -15.41 4.29
CA LEU A 11 -25.29 -15.54 3.48
C LEU A 11 -25.27 -14.53 2.32
N LEU A 12 -26.43 -14.28 1.71
CA LEU A 12 -26.57 -13.31 0.62
C LEU A 12 -26.26 -11.89 1.13
N ASN A 13 -26.83 -11.51 2.28
CA ASN A 13 -26.58 -10.21 2.90
C ASN A 13 -25.09 -10.01 3.25
N GLU A 14 -24.45 -11.03 3.83
CA GLU A 14 -23.01 -10.95 4.14
C GLU A 14 -22.16 -10.82 2.86
N ASN A 15 -22.50 -11.51 1.77
CA ASN A 15 -21.84 -11.34 0.48
C ASN A 15 -22.01 -9.92 -0.07
N GLU A 16 -23.22 -9.34 -0.01
CA GLU A 16 -23.46 -7.97 -0.44
C GLU A 16 -22.61 -6.97 0.35
N ARG A 17 -22.53 -7.16 1.67
CA ARG A 17 -21.70 -6.35 2.56
C ARG A 17 -20.22 -6.46 2.24
N LEU A 18 -19.70 -7.68 2.04
CA LEU A 18 -18.31 -7.91 1.67
C LEU A 18 -17.98 -7.28 0.30
N ASN A 19 -18.86 -7.42 -0.69
CA ASN A 19 -18.69 -6.80 -2.00
C ASN A 19 -18.73 -5.27 -1.94
N ALA A 20 -19.58 -4.69 -1.09
CA ALA A 20 -19.57 -3.26 -0.83
C ALA A 20 -18.25 -2.81 -0.19
N LYS A 21 -17.71 -3.61 0.74
CA LYS A 21 -16.42 -3.32 1.38
C LYS A 21 -15.25 -3.41 0.40
N ILE A 22 -15.23 -4.42 -0.47
CA ILE A 22 -14.22 -4.57 -1.53
C ILE A 22 -14.22 -3.33 -2.43
N ARG A 23 -15.39 -2.93 -2.96
CA ARG A 23 -15.51 -1.74 -3.82
C ARG A 23 -15.02 -0.46 -3.12
N GLN A 24 -15.30 -0.31 -1.83
CA GLN A 24 -14.80 0.83 -1.06
C GLN A 24 -13.27 0.82 -0.97
N LEU A 25 -12.67 -0.34 -0.67
CA LEU A 25 -11.21 -0.49 -0.59
C LEU A 25 -10.53 -0.27 -1.94
N GLU A 26 -11.12 -0.77 -3.03
CA GLU A 26 -10.62 -0.55 -4.39
C GLU A 26 -10.63 0.93 -4.75
N SER A 27 -11.74 1.63 -4.48
CA SER A 27 -11.86 3.08 -4.72
C SER A 27 -10.82 3.87 -3.93
N GLN A 28 -10.60 3.52 -2.65
CA GLN A 28 -9.56 4.14 -1.83
C GLN A 28 -8.15 3.89 -2.37
N ASN A 29 -7.86 2.65 -2.80
CA ASN A 29 -6.57 2.31 -3.40
C ASN A 29 -6.31 3.07 -4.70
N ILE A 30 -7.31 3.19 -5.58
CA ILE A 30 -7.21 3.95 -6.83
C ILE A 30 -6.92 5.42 -6.53
N CYS A 31 -7.66 6.02 -5.59
CA CYS A 31 -7.47 7.40 -5.19
C CYS A 31 -6.05 7.64 -4.63
N PHE A 32 -5.63 6.79 -3.69
CA PHE A 32 -4.29 6.86 -3.10
C PHE A 32 -3.19 6.76 -4.15
N LYS A 33 -3.24 5.74 -5.03
CA LYS A 33 -2.26 5.59 -6.11
C LYS A 33 -2.24 6.80 -7.04
N THR A 34 -3.43 7.27 -7.46
CA THR A 34 -3.52 8.43 -8.35
C THR A 34 -2.87 9.66 -7.74
N ILE A 35 -3.08 9.93 -6.45
CA ILE A 35 -2.46 11.06 -5.77
C ILE A 35 -0.94 10.85 -5.63
N SER A 36 -0.52 9.66 -5.19
CA SER A 36 0.88 9.33 -4.94
C SER A 36 1.73 9.36 -6.22
N ASP A 37 1.22 8.80 -7.32
CA ASP A 37 1.95 8.67 -8.59
C ASP A 37 2.03 10.02 -9.34
N ASN A 38 1.05 10.90 -9.13
CA ASN A 38 1.05 12.25 -9.73
C ASN A 38 1.64 13.33 -8.80
N SER A 39 1.95 13.01 -7.55
CA SER A 39 2.63 13.93 -6.63
C SER A 39 4.05 14.20 -7.12
N PRO A 40 4.56 15.43 -7.06
CA PRO A 40 5.96 15.73 -7.31
C PRO A 40 6.89 15.22 -6.19
N ASP A 41 6.34 14.89 -5.02
CA ASP A 41 7.10 14.49 -3.84
C ASP A 41 7.45 12.98 -3.83
N LEU A 42 8.47 12.64 -3.03
CA LEU A 42 8.85 11.25 -2.76
C LEU A 42 7.90 10.65 -1.71
N VAL A 43 7.05 9.71 -2.12
CA VAL A 43 6.07 9.07 -1.24
C VAL A 43 6.47 7.62 -0.97
N TYR A 44 6.51 7.22 0.29
CA TYR A 44 6.76 5.84 0.69
C TYR A 44 6.05 5.47 1.99
N VAL A 45 5.85 4.17 2.20
CA VAL A 45 5.38 3.59 3.46
C VAL A 45 6.47 2.69 4.00
N PHE A 46 6.93 2.99 5.21
CA PHE A 46 7.95 2.20 5.89
C PHE A 46 7.36 1.27 6.96
N SER A 47 7.67 0.00 6.79
CA SER A 47 7.58 -1.09 7.75
C SER A 47 8.41 -0.92 9.02
N ILE A 48 7.89 -0.45 10.17
CA ILE A 48 8.67 -0.53 11.43
C ILE A 48 8.92 -2.01 11.83
N PRO A 49 7.91 -2.90 11.93
CA PRO A 49 8.15 -4.31 12.21
C PRO A 49 9.00 -5.03 11.16
N GLN A 50 8.78 -4.76 9.87
CA GLN A 50 9.52 -5.43 8.79
C GLN A 50 10.86 -4.75 8.46
N LYS A 51 11.12 -3.57 9.02
CA LYS A 51 12.34 -2.78 8.80
C LYS A 51 12.63 -2.55 7.32
N CYS A 52 11.60 -2.33 6.51
CA CYS A 52 11.72 -2.13 5.07
C CYS A 52 10.59 -1.27 4.50
N VAL A 53 10.82 -0.68 3.33
CA VAL A 53 9.76 -0.01 2.57
C VAL A 53 8.78 -1.06 2.05
N ILE A 54 7.48 -0.84 2.25
CA ILE A 54 6.40 -1.73 1.79
C ILE A 54 5.57 -1.13 0.65
N TYR A 55 5.77 0.15 0.36
CA TYR A 55 5.21 0.86 -0.78
C TYR A 55 6.07 2.10 -1.07
N CYS A 56 6.24 2.46 -2.34
CA CYS A 56 6.70 3.78 -2.74
C CYS A 56 6.03 4.19 -4.05
N SER A 57 5.96 5.51 -4.31
CA SER A 57 5.52 6.02 -5.60
C SER A 57 6.51 5.66 -6.72
N ASP A 58 6.01 5.51 -7.94
CA ASP A 58 6.88 5.25 -9.11
C ASP A 58 7.90 6.38 -9.30
N ARG A 59 7.50 7.63 -9.02
CA ARG A 59 8.40 8.79 -9.02
C ARG A 59 9.61 8.62 -8.12
N LEU A 60 9.46 8.01 -6.94
CA LEU A 60 10.59 7.78 -6.03
C LEU A 60 11.62 6.84 -6.66
N LEU A 61 11.14 5.77 -7.30
CA LEU A 61 11.98 4.80 -7.99
C LEU A 61 12.73 5.45 -9.17
N GLU A 62 12.03 6.28 -9.95
CA GLU A 62 12.60 7.02 -11.08
C GLU A 62 13.68 8.01 -10.66
N ILE A 63 13.43 8.81 -9.60
CA ILE A 63 14.36 9.83 -9.14
C ILE A 63 15.61 9.21 -8.53
N LEU A 64 15.45 8.15 -7.74
CA LEU A 64 16.57 7.51 -7.03
C LEU A 64 17.29 6.44 -7.87
N GLY A 65 16.69 6.01 -8.99
CA GLY A 65 17.29 5.03 -9.90
C GLY A 65 17.27 3.59 -9.36
N TYR A 66 16.32 3.26 -8.48
CA TYR A 66 16.15 1.92 -7.91
C TYR A 66 14.86 1.27 -8.38
N THR A 67 14.85 -0.06 -8.39
CA THR A 67 13.63 -0.85 -8.47
C THR A 67 13.02 -1.04 -7.10
N PHE A 68 11.71 -1.29 -7.03
CA PHE A 68 11.05 -1.58 -5.75
C PHE A 68 11.67 -2.77 -5.03
N ALA A 69 12.08 -3.81 -5.78
CA ALA A 69 12.72 -5.00 -5.21
C ALA A 69 14.05 -4.65 -4.53
N GLU A 70 14.88 -3.81 -5.15
CA GLU A 70 16.14 -3.34 -4.55
C GLU A 70 15.88 -2.52 -3.28
N VAL A 71 14.89 -1.62 -3.31
CA VAL A 71 14.49 -0.84 -2.11
C VAL A 71 14.03 -1.76 -0.98
N GLN A 72 13.24 -2.79 -1.28
CA GLN A 72 12.81 -3.78 -0.27
C GLN A 72 13.99 -4.58 0.28
N GLU A 73 14.91 -5.03 -0.57
CA GLU A 73 16.08 -5.82 -0.19
C GLU A 73 17.06 -5.00 0.69
N MET A 74 17.20 -3.70 0.41
CA MET A 74 18.03 -2.80 1.21
C MET A 74 17.49 -2.62 2.64
N GLY A 75 16.18 -2.70 2.84
CA GLY A 75 15.53 -2.55 4.14
C GLY A 75 15.88 -1.21 4.81
N GLU A 76 16.26 -1.24 6.09
CA GLU A 76 16.69 -0.06 6.85
C GLU A 76 17.88 0.68 6.21
N ARG A 77 18.75 -0.01 5.48
CA ARG A 77 19.91 0.61 4.84
C ARG A 77 19.55 1.49 3.65
N PHE A 78 18.32 1.38 3.14
CA PHE A 78 17.84 2.23 2.06
C PHE A 78 18.04 3.71 2.38
N PHE A 79 17.65 4.15 3.59
CA PHE A 79 17.80 5.54 4.01
C PHE A 79 19.26 5.96 4.12
N SER A 80 20.18 5.07 4.48
CA SER A 80 21.62 5.39 4.52
C SER A 80 22.20 5.69 3.14
N ASN A 81 21.58 5.19 2.07
CA ASN A 81 22.03 5.41 0.71
C ASN A 81 21.48 6.70 0.08
N ILE A 82 20.34 7.21 0.57
CA ILE A 82 19.61 8.32 -0.06
C ILE A 82 19.61 9.61 0.76
N THR A 83 19.87 9.52 2.07
CA THR A 83 19.95 10.64 3.00
C THR A 83 21.36 11.25 2.96
N HIS A 84 21.46 12.58 2.96
CA HIS A 84 22.78 13.23 2.87
C HIS A 84 23.61 12.89 4.13
N PRO A 85 24.94 12.65 4.02
CA PRO A 85 25.76 12.26 5.16
C PRO A 85 25.69 13.21 6.37
N ASP A 86 25.40 14.49 6.12
CA ASP A 86 25.29 15.52 7.16
C ASP A 86 23.98 15.43 7.97
N GLU A 87 22.97 14.72 7.48
CA GLU A 87 21.66 14.54 8.14
C GLU A 87 21.68 13.40 9.19
N TYR A 88 22.81 12.70 9.33
CA TYR A 88 23.02 11.60 10.28
C TYR A 88 23.67 12.01 11.61
N GLN A 89 23.82 13.32 11.90
CA GLN A 89 24.45 13.81 13.13
C GLN A 89 23.57 13.67 14.39
#